data_AF-A0A9X1WXW3-F1
#
_entry.id   AF-A0A9X1WXW3-F1
#
_cell.length_a   1.000
_cell.length_b   1.000
_cell.length_c   1.000
_cell.angle_alpha   90.00
_cell.angle_beta   90.00
_cell.angle_gamma   90.00
#
_symmetry.space_group_name_H-M   'P 1'
#
loop_
_entity.id
_entity.type
_entity.pdbx_description
1 polymer ?
#
loop_
_entity_poly.entity_id
_entity_poly.type
_entity_poly.pdbx_seq_one_letter_code
_entity_poly.pdbx_strand_id
1 'polypeptide(L)'
;MALLDQTRSAIKQQYISFFEIISFLRNQSPNDKPCEIGQYLENIEIAGKLKQYESDRSLRISEKSMLYSETRLQDLVNNLMSINVFASDNEVESAINELQLKYERSYVLRSDFLGFKPIAELDNNTQNESNSMSPPDHIRKLSLSDFFTVVQAACLISNDEAGQIQALIDSGDLRYDSWNYGDHTQAVETIKKGIKAKKLIQDADGDIPRASLQKFLFDKNHIIDGFNDKFSSQDQSTFGTPSVQQNEPNFDNLNTEITQLKDQLAQAQQLIQELEAMSNIQDSDSDAQITGIYRRNLLAKDRQGMARIIALNLWNDDQNILIGDMANRVYAIMVDFCKDDLPQETSSLKTWLRPIAPPESQRKGRKKSNT
;
A
#
# COMPACT_ATOMS: atom_id res chain seq x y z
N MET A 1 -26.18 5.55 -30.75
CA MET A 1 -25.13 5.39 -29.73
C MET A 1 -25.73 4.99 -28.39
N ALA A 2 -26.68 5.75 -27.81
CA ALA A 2 -27.30 5.45 -26.51
C ALA A 2 -27.76 3.98 -26.27
N LEU A 3 -28.40 3.33 -27.25
CA LEU A 3 -28.87 1.93 -27.10
C LEU A 3 -27.72 0.91 -27.02
N LEU A 4 -26.63 1.17 -27.76
CA LEU A 4 -25.40 0.37 -27.76
C LEU A 4 -24.65 0.53 -26.43
N ASP A 5 -24.61 1.75 -25.90
CA ASP A 5 -23.98 2.05 -24.61
C ASP A 5 -24.78 1.43 -23.45
N GLN A 6 -26.10 1.48 -23.53
CA GLN A 6 -26.98 0.82 -22.56
C GLN A 6 -26.83 -0.71 -22.59
N THR A 7 -26.71 -1.30 -23.78
CA THR A 7 -26.48 -2.75 -23.94
C THR A 7 -25.11 -3.15 -23.39
N ARG A 8 -24.06 -2.38 -23.66
CA ARG A 8 -22.71 -2.61 -23.12
C ARG A 8 -22.68 -2.46 -21.59
N SER A 9 -23.39 -1.49 -21.04
CA SER A 9 -23.50 -1.30 -19.59
C SER A 9 -24.21 -2.47 -18.92
N ALA A 10 -25.33 -2.94 -19.48
CA ALA A 10 -26.04 -4.12 -18.98
C ALA A 10 -25.18 -5.39 -19.02
N ILE A 11 -24.38 -5.57 -20.08
CA ILE A 11 -23.40 -6.67 -20.17
C ILE A 11 -22.39 -6.59 -19.04
N LYS A 12 -21.78 -5.43 -18.79
CA LYS A 12 -20.77 -5.24 -17.72
C LYS A 12 -21.31 -5.48 -16.31
N GLN A 13 -22.60 -5.24 -16.08
CA GLN A 13 -23.23 -5.51 -14.79
C GLN A 13 -23.39 -7.02 -14.51
N GLN A 14 -23.68 -7.82 -15.53
CA GLN A 14 -23.97 -9.24 -15.36
C GLN A 14 -22.77 -10.15 -15.64
N TYR A 15 -21.89 -9.74 -16.55
CA TYR A 15 -20.76 -10.52 -17.01
C TYR A 15 -19.45 -9.79 -16.70
N ILE A 16 -18.40 -10.58 -16.56
CA ILE A 16 -17.02 -10.09 -16.49
C ILE A 16 -16.26 -10.67 -17.67
N SER A 17 -15.62 -9.79 -18.45
CA SER A 17 -14.77 -10.22 -19.55
C SER A 17 -13.49 -10.84 -19.03
N PHE A 18 -12.88 -11.70 -19.84
CA PHE A 18 -11.59 -12.30 -19.48
C PHE A 18 -10.50 -11.25 -19.23
N PHE A 19 -10.56 -10.11 -19.92
CA PHE A 19 -9.60 -9.04 -19.69
C PHE A 19 -9.88 -8.29 -18.38
N GLU A 20 -11.15 -8.07 -18.03
CA GLU A 20 -11.51 -7.53 -16.71
C GLU A 20 -11.06 -8.46 -15.58
N ILE A 21 -11.02 -9.79 -15.79
CA ILE A 21 -10.42 -10.75 -14.84
C ILE A 21 -8.92 -10.48 -14.68
N ILE A 22 -8.18 -10.36 -15.79
CA ILE A 22 -6.73 -10.08 -15.74
C ILE A 22 -6.47 -8.73 -15.07
N SER A 23 -7.21 -7.67 -15.45
CA SER A 23 -7.08 -6.35 -14.85
C SER A 23 -7.42 -6.37 -13.36
N PHE A 24 -8.47 -7.11 -12.97
CA PHE A 24 -8.83 -7.30 -11.56
C PHE A 24 -7.66 -7.92 -10.78
N LEU A 25 -7.08 -9.00 -11.27
CA LEU A 25 -5.96 -9.68 -10.61
C LEU A 25 -4.68 -8.82 -10.59
N ARG A 26 -4.35 -8.13 -11.69
CA ARG A 26 -3.25 -7.15 -11.72
C ARG A 26 -3.46 -6.02 -10.71
N ASN A 27 -4.68 -5.55 -10.53
CA ASN A 27 -4.96 -4.49 -9.56
C ASN A 27 -4.81 -4.98 -8.11
N GLN A 28 -5.13 -6.25 -7.85
CA GLN A 28 -4.93 -6.87 -6.53
C GLN A 28 -3.45 -7.17 -6.25
N SER A 29 -2.63 -7.37 -7.28
CA SER A 29 -1.20 -7.62 -7.16
C SER A 29 -0.44 -6.91 -8.29
N PRO A 30 -0.16 -5.60 -8.16
CA PRO A 30 0.34 -4.75 -9.26
C PRO A 30 1.76 -5.07 -9.71
N ASN A 31 2.50 -5.86 -8.93
CA ASN A 31 3.83 -6.35 -9.29
C ASN A 31 3.79 -7.69 -10.02
N ASP A 32 2.63 -8.36 -10.07
CA ASP A 32 2.52 -9.69 -10.65
C ASP A 32 2.63 -9.61 -12.16
N LYS A 33 3.51 -10.46 -12.68
CA LYS A 33 3.65 -10.62 -14.13
C LYS A 33 2.45 -11.39 -14.69
N PRO A 34 2.09 -11.17 -15.96
CA PRO A 34 0.99 -11.91 -16.60
C PRO A 34 1.11 -13.44 -16.51
N CYS A 35 2.35 -13.96 -16.52
CA CYS A 35 2.63 -15.38 -16.34
C CYS A 35 2.26 -15.91 -14.95
N GLU A 36 2.45 -15.11 -13.90
CA GLU A 36 2.10 -15.45 -12.51
C GLU A 36 0.58 -15.46 -12.33
N ILE A 37 -0.13 -14.54 -12.99
CA ILE A 37 -1.60 -14.55 -13.07
C ILE A 37 -2.10 -15.83 -13.76
N GLY A 38 -1.45 -16.23 -14.86
CA GLY A 38 -1.73 -17.49 -15.54
C GLY A 38 -1.57 -18.70 -14.60
N GLN A 39 -0.44 -18.78 -13.90
CA GLN A 39 -0.16 -19.85 -12.93
C GLN A 39 -1.20 -19.88 -11.79
N TYR A 40 -1.55 -18.72 -11.24
CA TYR A 40 -2.57 -18.61 -10.22
C TYR A 40 -3.91 -19.19 -10.71
N LEU A 41 -4.36 -18.77 -11.90
CA LEU A 41 -5.62 -19.23 -12.49
C LEU A 41 -5.62 -20.73 -12.81
N GLU A 42 -4.47 -21.28 -13.22
CA GLU A 42 -4.27 -22.72 -13.41
C GLU A 42 -4.41 -23.48 -12.08
N ASN A 43 -3.72 -23.02 -11.04
CA ASN A 43 -3.70 -23.68 -9.72
C ASN A 43 -5.08 -23.77 -9.07
N ILE A 44 -5.94 -22.77 -9.29
CA ILE A 44 -7.32 -22.78 -8.76
C ILE A 44 -8.31 -23.54 -9.66
N GLU A 45 -7.83 -24.03 -10.81
CA GLU A 45 -8.59 -24.77 -11.83
C GLU A 45 -9.85 -24.03 -12.31
N ILE A 46 -9.77 -22.70 -12.42
CA ILE A 46 -10.94 -21.85 -12.70
C ILE A 46 -11.62 -22.20 -14.02
N ALA A 47 -10.82 -22.61 -15.01
CA ALA A 47 -11.25 -22.93 -16.36
C ALA A 47 -12.17 -24.15 -16.45
N GLY A 48 -12.07 -25.08 -15.48
CA GLY A 48 -12.92 -26.27 -15.37
C GLY A 48 -14.16 -26.05 -14.48
N LYS A 49 -14.22 -24.96 -13.72
CA LYS A 49 -15.26 -24.70 -12.71
C LYS A 49 -16.24 -23.61 -13.12
N LEU A 50 -15.84 -22.69 -13.99
CA LEU A 50 -16.71 -21.59 -14.43
C LEU A 50 -17.33 -21.82 -15.80
N LYS A 51 -18.61 -21.45 -15.91
CA LYS A 51 -19.33 -21.41 -17.19
C LYS A 51 -18.83 -20.25 -18.05
N GLN A 52 -18.72 -20.51 -19.34
CA GLN A 52 -18.17 -19.57 -20.32
C GLN A 52 -19.24 -19.10 -21.29
N TYR A 53 -19.15 -17.82 -21.61
CA TYR A 53 -20.08 -17.12 -22.45
C TYR A 53 -19.33 -16.39 -23.56
N GLU A 54 -19.94 -16.28 -24.73
CA GLU A 54 -19.37 -15.54 -25.86
C GLU A 54 -20.40 -14.53 -26.40
N SER A 55 -19.94 -13.31 -26.70
CA SER A 55 -20.75 -12.32 -27.39
C SER A 55 -20.65 -12.48 -28.91
N ASP A 56 -21.78 -12.43 -29.59
CA ASP A 56 -21.81 -12.37 -31.05
C ASP A 56 -21.57 -10.94 -31.56
N ARG A 57 -21.56 -10.76 -32.89
CA ARG A 57 -21.41 -9.43 -33.53
C ARG A 57 -22.54 -8.46 -33.18
N SER A 58 -23.66 -8.96 -32.67
CA SER A 58 -24.84 -8.19 -32.25
C SER A 58 -24.88 -7.98 -30.74
N LEU A 59 -23.77 -8.27 -30.02
CA LEU A 59 -23.64 -8.18 -28.56
C LEU A 59 -24.60 -9.10 -27.78
N ARG A 60 -25.12 -10.14 -28.42
CA ARG A 60 -25.89 -11.16 -27.71
C ARG A 60 -24.92 -12.13 -27.06
N ILE A 61 -25.09 -12.34 -25.77
CA ILE A 61 -24.29 -13.28 -25.00
C ILE A 61 -25.00 -14.61 -24.94
N SER A 62 -24.27 -15.69 -25.24
CA SER A 62 -24.78 -17.05 -25.16
C SER A 62 -23.80 -17.97 -24.45
N GLU A 63 -24.32 -18.92 -23.69
CA GLU A 63 -23.51 -19.97 -23.05
C GLU A 63 -22.88 -20.83 -24.13
N LYS A 64 -21.56 -21.00 -24.05
CA LYS A 64 -20.82 -21.79 -25.03
C LYS A 64 -20.89 -23.26 -24.65
N SER A 65 -21.49 -24.07 -25.52
CA SER A 65 -21.58 -25.52 -25.30
C SER A 65 -20.19 -26.15 -25.34
N MET A 66 -19.78 -26.74 -24.21
CA MET A 66 -18.49 -27.42 -24.05
C MET A 66 -18.58 -28.83 -24.61
N LEU A 67 -18.57 -28.94 -25.93
CA LEU A 67 -18.44 -30.21 -26.63
C LEU A 67 -17.09 -30.18 -27.36
N TYR A 68 -16.06 -30.77 -26.73
CA TYR A 68 -14.80 -31.21 -27.36
C TYR A 68 -13.57 -30.27 -27.46
N SER A 69 -13.41 -29.22 -26.66
CA SER A 69 -12.11 -28.53 -26.59
C SER A 69 -11.75 -28.07 -25.18
N GLU A 70 -10.44 -27.88 -24.93
CA GLU A 70 -9.96 -27.01 -23.86
C GLU A 70 -10.78 -25.72 -23.86
N THR A 71 -11.19 -25.30 -22.67
CA THR A 71 -12.05 -24.15 -22.55
C THR A 71 -11.28 -22.89 -22.96
N ARG A 72 -11.95 -21.86 -23.50
CA ARG A 72 -11.24 -20.65 -23.92
C ARG A 72 -10.51 -19.98 -22.75
N LEU A 73 -11.03 -20.16 -21.53
CA LEU A 73 -10.36 -19.72 -20.32
C LEU A 73 -9.06 -20.51 -20.08
N GLN A 74 -9.04 -21.81 -20.34
CA GLN A 74 -7.81 -22.61 -20.26
C GLN A 74 -6.79 -22.18 -21.32
N ASP A 75 -7.24 -21.97 -22.57
CA ASP A 75 -6.36 -21.45 -23.63
C ASP A 75 -5.79 -20.08 -23.23
N LEU A 76 -6.59 -19.17 -22.67
CA LEU A 76 -6.08 -17.90 -22.13
C LEU A 76 -5.02 -18.12 -21.04
N VAL A 77 -5.30 -18.99 -20.07
CA VAL A 77 -4.38 -19.33 -18.97
C VAL A 77 -3.04 -19.84 -19.52
N ASN A 78 -3.09 -20.78 -20.47
CA ASN A 78 -1.90 -21.33 -21.13
C ASN A 78 -1.11 -20.23 -21.87
N ASN A 79 -1.79 -19.33 -22.57
CA ASN A 79 -1.14 -18.23 -23.26
C ASN A 79 -0.52 -17.22 -22.29
N LEU A 80 -1.17 -16.90 -21.17
CA LEU A 80 -0.61 -16.04 -20.12
C LEU A 80 0.67 -16.62 -19.54
N MET A 81 0.69 -17.92 -19.23
CA MET A 81 1.87 -18.62 -18.72
C MET A 81 3.02 -18.68 -19.74
N SER A 82 2.70 -18.65 -21.04
CA SER A 82 3.71 -18.64 -22.10
C SER A 82 4.39 -17.28 -22.30
N ILE A 83 3.88 -16.21 -21.69
CA ILE A 83 4.51 -14.89 -21.72
C ILE A 83 5.84 -14.99 -20.96
N ASN A 84 6.94 -14.73 -21.68
CA ASN A 84 8.28 -14.88 -21.15
C ASN A 84 8.51 -13.95 -19.93
N VAL A 85 8.94 -14.53 -18.81
CA VAL A 85 9.27 -13.82 -17.56
C VAL A 85 10.39 -12.78 -17.76
N PHE A 86 11.25 -12.98 -18.77
CA PHE A 86 12.36 -12.10 -19.14
C PHE A 86 12.04 -11.17 -20.32
N ALA A 87 10.80 -11.16 -20.82
CA ALA A 87 10.38 -10.21 -21.84
C ALA A 87 10.46 -8.77 -21.30
N SER A 88 10.80 -7.83 -22.19
CA SER A 88 10.70 -6.41 -21.90
C SER A 88 9.25 -5.99 -21.72
N ASP A 89 9.00 -4.89 -21.00
CA ASP A 89 7.64 -4.36 -20.77
C ASP A 89 6.85 -4.17 -22.08
N ASN A 90 7.53 -3.75 -23.15
CA ASN A 90 6.92 -3.58 -24.47
C ASN A 90 6.49 -4.91 -25.11
N GLU A 91 7.28 -5.97 -24.94
CA GLU A 91 6.94 -7.31 -25.45
C GLU A 91 5.80 -7.92 -24.64
N VAL A 92 5.80 -7.71 -23.32
CA VAL A 92 4.71 -8.12 -22.43
C VAL A 92 3.40 -7.43 -22.81
N GLU A 93 3.42 -6.10 -22.94
CA GLU A 93 2.23 -5.34 -23.34
C GLU A 93 1.76 -5.70 -24.77
N SER A 94 2.67 -5.97 -25.71
CA SER A 94 2.31 -6.47 -27.04
C SER A 94 1.59 -7.81 -26.96
N ALA A 95 2.10 -8.76 -26.17
CA ALA A 95 1.46 -10.07 -25.98
C ALA A 95 0.08 -9.94 -25.32
N ILE A 96 -0.05 -9.09 -24.29
CA ILE A 96 -1.34 -8.80 -23.64
C ILE A 96 -2.36 -8.24 -24.64
N ASN A 97 -1.94 -7.31 -25.51
CA ASN A 97 -2.82 -6.73 -26.53
C ASN A 97 -3.30 -7.78 -27.55
N GLU A 98 -2.44 -8.71 -27.96
CA GLU A 98 -2.84 -9.82 -28.83
C GLU A 98 -3.86 -10.73 -28.16
N LEU A 99 -3.68 -11.04 -26.87
CA LEU A 99 -4.65 -11.82 -26.09
C LEU A 99 -5.96 -11.07 -25.94
N GLN A 100 -5.93 -9.76 -25.69
CA GLN A 100 -7.13 -8.94 -25.60
C GLN A 100 -7.96 -9.01 -26.89
N LEU A 101 -7.32 -8.90 -28.06
CA LEU A 101 -8.00 -9.04 -29.35
C LEU A 101 -8.57 -10.46 -29.55
N LYS A 102 -7.82 -11.50 -29.16
CA LYS A 102 -8.24 -12.90 -29.29
C LYS A 102 -9.44 -13.25 -28.41
N TYR A 103 -9.53 -12.67 -27.20
CA TYR A 103 -10.56 -12.99 -26.20
C TYR A 103 -11.55 -11.86 -25.91
N GLU A 104 -11.59 -10.78 -26.71
CA GLU A 104 -12.44 -9.59 -26.53
C GLU A 104 -13.92 -9.93 -26.27
N ARG A 105 -14.39 -11.06 -26.81
CA ARG A 105 -15.77 -11.52 -26.75
C ARG A 105 -16.02 -12.65 -25.77
N SER A 106 -15.06 -12.97 -24.90
CA SER A 106 -15.14 -14.09 -23.97
C SER A 106 -15.41 -13.58 -22.55
N TYR A 107 -16.41 -14.19 -21.91
CA TYR A 107 -16.93 -13.76 -20.62
C TYR A 107 -17.22 -14.94 -19.69
N VAL A 108 -17.31 -14.65 -18.40
CA VAL A 108 -17.95 -15.49 -17.39
C VAL A 108 -19.02 -14.67 -16.66
N LEU A 109 -19.92 -15.35 -15.93
CA LEU A 109 -20.85 -14.65 -15.05
C LEU A 109 -20.06 -13.95 -13.94
N ARG A 110 -20.37 -12.66 -13.72
CA ARG A 110 -19.68 -11.85 -12.72
C ARG A 110 -19.90 -12.41 -11.30
N SER A 111 -21.12 -12.85 -11.00
CA SER A 111 -21.47 -13.48 -9.72
C SER A 111 -20.66 -14.74 -9.45
N ASP A 112 -20.48 -15.57 -10.48
CA ASP A 112 -19.82 -16.87 -10.34
C ASP A 112 -18.32 -16.68 -10.17
N PHE A 113 -17.75 -15.68 -10.86
CA PHE A 113 -16.35 -15.30 -10.72
C PHE A 113 -16.06 -14.70 -9.34
N LEU A 114 -16.80 -13.67 -8.91
CA LEU A 114 -16.57 -13.02 -7.61
C LEU A 114 -16.94 -13.93 -6.43
N GLY A 115 -17.92 -14.82 -6.61
CA GLY A 115 -18.29 -15.83 -5.62
C GLY A 115 -17.37 -17.06 -5.61
N PHE A 116 -16.41 -17.15 -6.54
CA PHE A 116 -15.45 -18.25 -6.55
C PHE A 116 -14.51 -18.10 -5.37
N LYS A 117 -14.57 -19.02 -4.40
CA LYS A 117 -13.93 -18.88 -3.08
C LYS A 117 -12.47 -18.34 -3.12
N PRO A 118 -11.55 -18.88 -3.95
CA PRO A 118 -10.19 -18.33 -4.06
C PRO A 118 -10.11 -16.85 -4.51
N ILE A 119 -11.06 -16.40 -5.35
CA ILE A 119 -11.17 -15.03 -5.83
C ILE A 119 -11.88 -14.13 -4.82
N ALA A 120 -12.93 -14.64 -4.16
CA ALA A 120 -13.61 -13.93 -3.08
C ALA A 120 -12.66 -13.63 -1.91
N GLU A 121 -11.75 -14.54 -1.60
CA GLU A 121 -10.71 -14.35 -0.57
C GLU A 121 -9.70 -13.25 -0.96
N LEU A 122 -9.42 -13.07 -2.27
CA LEU A 122 -8.59 -11.96 -2.77
C LEU A 122 -9.33 -10.61 -2.76
N ASP A 123 -10.60 -10.58 -3.16
CA ASP A 123 -11.41 -9.35 -3.25
C ASP A 123 -11.69 -8.71 -1.88
N ASN A 124 -11.81 -9.54 -0.83
CA ASN A 124 -12.06 -9.08 0.53
C ASN A 124 -10.85 -8.45 1.22
N ASN A 125 -9.65 -8.47 0.62
CA ASN A 125 -8.46 -7.84 1.17
C ASN A 125 -8.38 -6.31 0.94
N THR A 126 -9.33 -5.70 0.20
CA THR A 126 -9.31 -4.25 -0.09
C THR A 126 -10.36 -3.43 0.67
N GLN A 127 -11.22 -4.05 1.50
CA GLN A 127 -12.11 -3.30 2.39
C GLN A 127 -12.03 -3.82 3.82
N ASN A 128 -11.56 -2.94 4.71
CA ASN A 128 -11.44 -3.05 6.17
C ASN A 128 -10.09 -3.56 6.69
N GLU A 129 -9.16 -2.63 6.85
CA GLU A 129 -8.41 -2.60 8.10
C GLU A 129 -9.43 -2.52 9.26
N SER A 130 -9.26 -3.44 10.23
CA SER A 130 -10.12 -3.75 11.39
C SER A 130 -11.18 -4.85 11.20
N ASN A 131 -10.72 -6.08 11.02
CA ASN A 131 -11.31 -7.22 11.76
C ASN A 131 -10.24 -8.29 11.99
N SER A 132 -10.11 -8.70 13.25
CA SER A 132 -9.21 -9.76 13.73
C SER A 132 -9.38 -11.04 12.90
N MET A 133 -8.45 -11.30 11.99
CA MET A 133 -8.29 -12.62 11.41
C MET A 133 -7.59 -13.44 12.49
N SER A 134 -8.35 -14.28 13.19
CA SER A 134 -7.75 -15.15 14.20
C SER A 134 -6.58 -15.89 13.57
N PRO A 135 -5.42 -16.02 14.23
CA PRO A 135 -4.26 -16.64 13.62
C PRO A 135 -4.62 -18.03 13.07
N PRO A 136 -3.96 -18.51 12.01
CA PRO A 136 -4.14 -19.87 11.53
C PRO A 136 -4.06 -20.90 12.68
N ASP A 137 -4.76 -22.03 12.58
CA ASP A 137 -4.87 -23.01 13.67
C ASP A 137 -3.52 -23.48 14.22
N HIS A 138 -2.54 -23.69 13.35
CA HIS A 138 -1.19 -24.07 13.75
C HIS A 138 -0.48 -22.94 14.51
N ILE A 139 -0.72 -21.68 14.15
CA ILE A 139 -0.19 -20.51 14.88
C ILE A 139 -0.87 -20.37 16.24
N ARG A 140 -2.19 -20.56 16.33
CA ARG A 140 -2.89 -20.58 17.63
C ARG A 140 -2.39 -21.67 18.55
N LYS A 141 -2.12 -22.87 18.02
CA LYS A 141 -1.55 -23.97 18.79
C LYS A 141 -0.13 -23.64 19.23
N LEU A 142 0.69 -23.10 18.33
CA LEU A 142 2.07 -22.72 18.63
C LEU A 142 2.13 -21.59 19.67
N SER A 143 1.21 -20.62 19.58
CA SER A 143 1.08 -19.49 20.49
C SER A 143 0.56 -19.88 21.87
N LEU A 144 0.35 -21.15 22.18
CA LEU A 144 0.09 -21.64 23.54
C LEU A 144 1.36 -22.16 24.23
N SER A 145 2.50 -22.21 23.52
CA SER A 145 3.76 -22.71 24.08
C SER A 145 4.35 -21.72 25.09
N ASP A 146 5.01 -22.26 26.12
CA ASP A 146 5.72 -21.48 27.14
C ASP A 146 7.16 -21.16 26.72
N PHE A 147 7.73 -21.99 25.84
CA PHE A 147 9.10 -21.90 25.33
C PHE A 147 9.11 -22.11 23.82
N PHE A 148 10.04 -21.45 23.14
CA PHE A 148 10.15 -21.46 21.69
C PHE A 148 11.59 -21.66 21.26
N THR A 149 11.81 -22.56 20.30
CA THR A 149 13.06 -22.56 19.54
C THR A 149 13.10 -21.34 18.60
N VAL A 150 14.28 -21.01 18.07
CA VAL A 150 14.42 -19.96 17.05
C VAL A 150 13.52 -20.24 15.83
N VAL A 151 13.39 -21.50 15.43
CA VAL A 151 12.57 -21.93 14.29
C VAL A 151 11.09 -21.70 14.59
N GLN A 152 10.63 -22.10 15.77
CA GLN A 152 9.23 -21.91 16.20
C GLN A 152 8.88 -20.43 16.38
N ALA A 153 9.77 -19.64 16.98
CA ALA A 153 9.59 -18.20 17.11
C ALA A 153 9.51 -17.51 15.74
N ALA A 154 10.28 -17.98 14.75
CA ALA A 154 10.19 -17.48 13.39
C ALA A 154 8.89 -17.88 12.69
N CYS A 155 8.38 -19.10 12.92
CA CYS A 155 7.08 -19.54 12.40
C CYS A 155 5.91 -18.70 12.93
N LEU A 156 5.99 -18.17 14.16
CA LEU A 156 4.99 -17.22 14.65
C LEU A 156 4.95 -15.91 13.85
N ILE A 157 6.07 -15.51 13.24
CA ILE A 157 6.17 -14.28 12.43
C ILE A 157 5.77 -14.57 10.97
N SER A 158 6.24 -15.68 10.40
CA SER A 158 6.03 -16.03 8.99
C SER A 158 4.72 -16.77 8.72
N ASN A 159 3.97 -17.13 9.76
CA ASN A 159 2.77 -17.96 9.70
C ASN A 159 2.98 -19.38 9.15
N ASP A 160 4.21 -19.88 9.15
CA ASP A 160 4.51 -21.26 8.71
C ASP A 160 4.17 -22.31 9.76
N GLU A 161 3.93 -23.55 9.31
CA GLU A 161 3.75 -24.68 10.22
C GLU A 161 5.09 -25.19 10.75
N ALA A 162 5.34 -24.98 12.05
CA ALA A 162 6.62 -25.32 12.68
C ALA A 162 7.05 -26.78 12.49
N GLY A 163 6.10 -27.74 12.48
CA GLY A 163 6.41 -29.15 12.25
C GLY A 163 6.91 -29.43 10.83
N GLN A 164 6.31 -28.77 9.82
CA GLN A 164 6.74 -28.92 8.43
C GLN A 164 8.12 -28.29 8.20
N ILE A 165 8.32 -27.06 8.71
CA ILE A 165 9.61 -26.37 8.60
C ILE A 165 10.72 -27.16 9.30
N GLN A 166 10.46 -27.65 10.52
CA GLN A 166 11.45 -28.44 11.24
C GLN A 166 11.82 -29.72 10.49
N ALA A 167 10.84 -30.41 9.88
CA ALA A 167 11.12 -31.59 9.06
C ALA A 167 11.96 -31.29 7.82
N LEU A 168 11.74 -30.14 7.15
CA LEU A 168 12.56 -29.70 6.02
C LEU A 168 14.00 -29.40 6.43
N ILE A 169 14.18 -28.72 7.56
CA ILE A 169 15.50 -28.40 8.12
C ILE A 169 16.24 -29.68 8.53
N ASP A 170 15.58 -30.58 9.25
CA ASP A 170 16.19 -31.81 9.78
C ASP A 170 16.57 -32.79 8.65
N SER A 171 15.78 -32.82 7.58
CA SER A 171 16.08 -33.63 6.39
C SER A 171 17.12 -33.01 5.46
N GLY A 172 17.48 -31.73 5.66
CA GLY A 172 18.39 -31.00 4.77
C GLY A 172 17.79 -30.80 3.37
N ASP A 173 16.46 -30.68 3.26
CA ASP A 173 15.79 -30.51 1.98
C ASP A 173 16.23 -29.19 1.33
N LEU A 174 16.76 -29.28 0.11
CA LEU A 174 17.26 -28.12 -0.64
C LEU A 174 16.15 -27.12 -1.03
N ARG A 175 14.88 -27.52 -0.90
CA ARG A 175 13.73 -26.62 -1.08
C ARG A 175 13.53 -25.66 0.08
N TYR A 176 14.15 -25.91 1.25
CA TYR A 176 14.23 -24.91 2.31
C TYR A 176 15.26 -23.85 1.93
N ASP A 177 14.83 -22.94 1.06
CA ASP A 177 15.62 -21.83 0.53
C ASP A 177 14.87 -20.50 0.67
N SER A 178 15.57 -19.41 0.36
CA SER A 178 15.00 -18.06 0.43
C SER A 178 13.93 -17.79 -0.62
N TRP A 179 13.79 -18.62 -1.65
CA TRP A 179 12.75 -18.48 -2.68
C TRP A 179 11.41 -19.06 -2.22
N ASN A 180 11.44 -20.20 -1.52
CA ASN A 180 10.23 -20.89 -1.05
C ASN A 180 9.85 -20.51 0.39
N TYR A 181 10.83 -20.10 1.22
CA TYR A 181 10.66 -19.79 2.64
C TYR A 181 11.35 -18.47 3.02
N GLY A 182 11.25 -17.45 2.15
CA GLY A 182 11.86 -16.14 2.35
C GLY A 182 11.43 -15.47 3.66
N ASP A 183 10.14 -15.47 3.95
CA ASP A 183 9.57 -14.86 5.16
C ASP A 183 10.06 -15.57 6.43
N HIS A 184 10.05 -16.91 6.45
CA HIS A 184 10.61 -17.70 7.55
C HIS A 184 12.10 -17.40 7.74
N THR A 185 12.87 -17.39 6.65
CA THR A 185 14.31 -17.14 6.68
C THR A 185 14.62 -15.77 7.27
N GLN A 186 13.88 -14.75 6.86
CA GLN A 186 14.01 -13.39 7.39
C GLN A 186 13.57 -13.29 8.86
N ALA A 187 12.51 -14.00 9.24
CA ALA A 187 12.07 -14.11 10.63
C ALA A 187 13.14 -14.77 11.51
N VAL A 188 13.76 -15.86 11.06
CA VAL A 188 14.88 -16.53 11.74
C VAL A 188 16.04 -15.57 11.95
N GLU A 189 16.42 -14.79 10.93
CA GLU A 189 17.46 -13.78 11.09
C GLU A 189 17.09 -12.71 12.11
N THR A 190 15.83 -12.28 12.11
CA THR A 190 15.33 -11.26 13.03
C THR A 190 15.41 -11.73 14.48
N ILE A 191 14.99 -12.98 14.75
CA ILE A 191 15.10 -13.61 16.06
C ILE A 191 16.58 -13.76 16.47
N LYS A 192 17.44 -14.27 15.59
CA LYS A 192 18.89 -14.41 15.86
C LYS A 192 19.56 -13.07 16.15
N LYS A 193 19.22 -12.02 15.41
CA LYS A 193 19.71 -10.65 15.66
C LYS A 193 19.20 -10.11 17.00
N GLY A 194 17.95 -10.41 17.37
CA GLY A 194 17.37 -10.09 18.67
C GLY A 194 18.11 -10.72 19.84
N ILE A 195 18.44 -12.02 19.71
CA ILE A 195 19.25 -12.77 20.68
C ILE A 195 20.65 -12.17 20.80
N LYS A 196 21.33 -11.97 19.66
CA LYS A 196 22.69 -11.41 19.62
C LYS A 196 22.76 -10.01 20.25
N ALA A 197 21.71 -9.21 20.05
CA ALA A 197 21.58 -7.88 20.64
C ALA A 197 21.11 -7.90 22.11
N LYS A 198 20.90 -9.08 22.71
CA LYS A 198 20.36 -9.28 24.06
C LYS A 198 18.99 -8.61 24.28
N LYS A 199 18.24 -8.40 23.21
CA LYS A 199 16.84 -7.91 23.24
C LYS A 199 15.84 -9.05 23.36
N LEU A 200 16.26 -10.26 23.00
CA LEU A 200 15.54 -11.50 23.21
C LEU A 200 16.39 -12.38 24.14
N ILE A 201 15.82 -12.81 25.26
CA ILE A 201 16.50 -13.62 26.28
C ILE A 201 16.26 -15.09 25.96
N GLN A 202 17.32 -15.89 26.04
CA GLN A 202 17.23 -17.35 26.04
C GLN A 202 17.41 -17.86 27.48
N ASP A 203 16.79 -18.98 27.79
CA ASP A 203 17.01 -19.70 29.03
C ASP A 203 18.33 -20.51 29.01
N ALA A 204 18.53 -21.35 30.03
CA ALA A 204 19.73 -22.15 30.18
C ALA A 204 19.86 -23.25 29.10
N ASP A 205 18.74 -23.70 28.53
CA ASP A 205 18.68 -24.75 27.51
C ASP A 205 18.73 -24.18 26.08
N GLY A 206 18.71 -22.85 25.95
CA GLY A 206 18.78 -22.13 24.69
C GLY A 206 17.41 -21.84 24.07
N ASP A 207 16.34 -22.12 24.79
CA ASP A 207 14.98 -21.82 24.36
C ASP A 207 14.59 -20.39 24.73
N ILE A 208 13.63 -19.84 23.99
CA ILE A 208 13.15 -18.47 24.14
C ILE A 208 11.89 -18.51 25.00
N PRO A 209 11.89 -17.93 26.21
CA PRO A 209 10.70 -17.86 27.04
C PRO A 209 9.63 -17.00 26.38
N ARG A 210 8.37 -17.44 26.48
CA ARG A 210 7.20 -16.75 25.93
C ARG A 210 7.18 -15.25 26.22
N ALA A 211 7.38 -14.86 27.48
CA ALA A 211 7.33 -13.46 27.90
C ALA A 211 8.40 -12.61 27.19
N SER A 212 9.60 -13.17 26.99
CA SER A 212 10.66 -12.48 26.25
C SER A 212 10.30 -12.31 24.77
N LEU A 213 9.67 -13.31 24.17
CA LEU A 213 9.26 -13.26 22.77
C LEU A 213 8.10 -12.29 22.55
N GLN A 214 7.06 -12.33 23.38
CA GLN A 214 5.93 -11.41 23.33
C GLN A 214 6.37 -9.95 23.38
N LYS A 215 7.25 -9.63 24.34
CA LYS A 215 7.83 -8.29 24.47
C LYS A 215 8.65 -7.89 23.25
N PHE A 216 9.53 -8.77 22.78
CA PHE A 216 10.38 -8.47 21.63
C PHE A 216 9.57 -8.21 20.35
N LEU A 217 8.52 -9.02 20.10
CA LEU A 217 7.64 -8.83 18.95
C LEU A 217 6.80 -7.56 19.08
N PHE A 218 6.31 -7.26 20.28
CA PHE A 218 5.59 -6.02 20.56
C PHE A 218 6.47 -4.78 20.31
N ASP A 219 7.69 -4.76 20.84
CA ASP A 219 8.67 -3.68 20.62
C ASP A 219 9.05 -3.51 19.14
N LYS A 220 8.84 -4.55 18.32
CA LYS A 220 9.06 -4.57 16.87
C LYS A 220 7.80 -4.21 16.07
N ASN A 221 6.72 -3.81 16.72
CA ASN A 221 5.41 -3.56 16.11
C ASN A 221 4.85 -4.77 15.35
N HIS A 222 5.21 -5.98 15.77
CA HIS A 222 4.67 -7.22 15.20
C HIS A 222 3.66 -7.81 16.19
N ILE A 223 2.37 -7.56 15.94
CA ILE A 223 1.27 -7.92 16.83
C ILE A 223 0.57 -9.19 16.31
N ILE A 224 0.47 -10.18 17.18
CA ILE A 224 -0.18 -11.47 16.94
C ILE A 224 -1.36 -11.58 17.91
N ASP A 225 -2.56 -11.69 17.35
CA ASP A 225 -3.83 -11.82 18.07
C ASP A 225 -3.80 -13.02 19.04
N GLY A 226 -4.15 -12.78 20.31
CA GLY A 226 -4.10 -13.78 21.38
C GLY A 226 -2.70 -14.15 21.87
N PHE A 227 -1.63 -13.55 21.33
CA PHE A 227 -0.26 -13.78 21.78
C PHE A 227 0.34 -12.52 22.43
N ASN A 228 0.47 -11.40 21.72
CA ASN A 228 1.02 -10.15 22.24
C ASN A 228 0.16 -8.90 21.93
N ASP A 229 -1.05 -9.11 21.43
CA ASP A 229 -2.11 -8.11 21.21
C ASP A 229 -2.51 -7.32 22.47
N LYS A 230 -2.49 -7.99 23.62
CA LYS A 230 -2.85 -7.39 24.92
C LYS A 230 -1.64 -6.90 25.71
N PHE A 231 -0.45 -6.93 25.11
CA PHE A 231 0.77 -6.49 25.76
C PHE A 231 0.69 -4.97 25.95
N SER A 232 0.11 -4.55 27.07
CA SER A 232 0.01 -3.16 27.46
C SER A 232 1.32 -2.78 28.15
N SER A 233 1.79 -1.56 27.98
CA SER A 233 3.04 -1.03 28.58
C SER A 233 3.07 -1.04 30.13
N GLN A 234 2.16 -1.75 30.80
CA GLN A 234 2.01 -1.86 32.25
C GLN A 234 2.56 -3.15 32.89
N ASP A 235 2.99 -4.16 32.13
CA ASP A 235 3.62 -5.36 32.72
C ASP A 235 5.12 -5.17 33.04
N GLN A 236 5.48 -3.98 33.54
CA GLN A 236 6.66 -3.77 34.37
C GLN A 236 6.28 -3.89 35.85
N SER A 237 5.79 -5.06 36.26
CA SER A 237 5.76 -5.40 37.68
C SER A 237 5.78 -6.90 37.85
N THR A 238 6.97 -7.45 37.96
CA THR A 238 7.36 -8.22 39.15
C THR A 238 8.84 -8.55 39.09
N PHE A 239 9.55 -8.06 40.11
CA PHE A 239 10.85 -8.49 40.68
C PHE A 239 11.86 -7.34 40.85
N GLY A 240 11.82 -6.75 42.04
CA GLY A 240 12.98 -6.19 42.77
C GLY A 240 13.53 -4.83 42.32
N THR A 241 13.22 -3.76 43.07
CA THR A 241 13.93 -2.47 43.04
C THR A 241 15.40 -2.62 43.52
N PRO A 242 16.34 -1.74 43.11
CA PRO A 242 16.48 -0.44 43.77
C PRO A 242 16.77 0.76 42.83
N SER A 243 16.05 1.86 43.12
CA SER A 243 16.41 3.27 42.98
C SER A 243 17.52 3.69 42.01
N VAL A 244 17.16 4.39 40.93
CA VAL A 244 18.00 5.40 40.28
C VAL A 244 17.17 6.65 39.98
N GLN A 245 17.78 7.79 40.21
CA GLN A 245 17.23 9.13 40.34
C GLN A 245 16.41 9.60 39.14
N GLN A 246 15.37 10.36 39.49
CA GLN A 246 14.53 11.19 38.63
C GLN A 246 15.34 12.01 37.64
N ASN A 247 14.97 11.89 36.37
CA ASN A 247 14.77 13.02 35.46
C ASN A 247 13.63 12.59 34.53
N GLU A 248 12.39 12.75 35.02
CA GLU A 248 11.19 12.51 34.21
C GLU A 248 11.16 13.53 33.05
N PRO A 249 10.94 13.09 31.80
CA PRO A 249 10.57 13.99 30.73
C PRO A 249 9.17 14.54 31.02
N ASN A 250 9.02 15.86 30.87
CA ASN A 250 7.83 16.63 31.17
C ASN A 250 6.59 16.11 30.41
N PHE A 251 5.83 15.18 31.01
CA PHE A 251 4.63 14.56 30.43
C PHE A 251 3.56 15.57 30.01
N ASP A 252 3.53 16.73 30.66
CA ASP A 252 2.61 17.81 30.30
C ASP A 252 2.95 18.41 28.92
N ASN A 253 4.23 18.51 28.56
CA ASN A 253 4.65 18.98 27.24
C ASN A 253 4.25 18.00 26.14
N LEU A 254 4.39 16.69 26.37
CA LEU A 254 4.00 15.67 25.40
C LEU A 254 2.49 15.61 25.19
N ASN A 255 1.69 15.77 26.24
CA ASN A 255 0.24 15.83 26.12
C ASN A 255 -0.23 17.10 25.39
N THR A 256 0.46 18.23 25.58
CA THR A 256 0.18 19.44 24.78
C THR A 256 0.54 19.25 23.30
N GLU A 257 1.64 18.57 23.00
CA GLU A 257 2.07 18.29 21.63
C GLU A 257 1.13 17.28 20.93
N ILE A 258 0.68 16.24 21.63
CA ILE A 258 -0.33 15.29 21.14
C ILE A 258 -1.65 16.01 20.83
N THR A 259 -2.06 16.96 21.67
CA THR A 259 -3.28 17.74 21.45
C THR A 259 -3.13 18.65 20.25
N GLN A 260 -2.00 19.34 20.11
CA GLN A 260 -1.70 20.18 18.95
C GLN A 260 -1.63 19.40 17.65
N LEU A 261 -1.02 18.21 17.65
CA LEU A 261 -0.93 17.35 16.47
C LEU A 261 -2.29 16.80 16.06
N LYS A 262 -3.16 16.46 17.02
CA LYS A 262 -4.54 16.06 16.73
C LYS A 262 -5.34 17.19 16.11
N ASP A 263 -5.18 18.41 16.61
CA ASP A 263 -5.85 19.60 16.04
C ASP A 263 -5.35 19.92 14.63
N GLN A 264 -4.03 19.79 14.38
CA GLN A 264 -3.46 19.96 13.04
C GLN A 264 -3.97 18.90 12.06
N LEU A 265 -4.12 17.66 12.51
CA LEU A 265 -4.62 16.55 11.70
C LEU A 265 -6.10 16.78 11.33
N ALA A 266 -6.92 17.23 12.28
CA ALA A 266 -8.31 17.58 12.03
C ALA A 266 -8.45 18.74 11.01
N GLN A 267 -7.59 19.77 11.11
CA GLN A 267 -7.57 20.88 10.17
C GLN A 267 -7.12 20.44 8.75
N ALA A 268 -6.12 19.56 8.66
CA ALA A 268 -5.68 19.01 7.38
C ALA A 268 -6.76 18.14 6.71
N GLN A 269 -7.49 17.33 7.49
CA GLN A 269 -8.61 16.52 6.98
C GLN A 269 -9.78 17.38 6.51
N GLN A 270 -10.10 18.47 7.22
CA GLN A 270 -11.10 19.44 6.75
C GLN A 270 -10.68 20.12 5.44
N LEU A 271 -9.40 20.50 5.31
CA LEU A 271 -8.88 21.07 4.06
C LEU A 271 -8.96 20.08 2.89
N ILE A 272 -8.67 18.80 3.13
CA ILE A 272 -8.78 17.75 2.12
C ILE A 272 -10.24 17.59 1.68
N GLN A 273 -11.18 17.51 2.61
CA GLN A 273 -12.62 17.44 2.28
C GLN A 273 -13.11 18.67 1.50
N GLU A 274 -12.65 19.87 1.86
CA GLU A 274 -12.97 21.08 1.09
C GLU A 274 -12.40 21.03 -0.34
N LEU A 275 -11.17 20.55 -0.51
CA LEU A 275 -10.53 20.41 -1.83
C LEU A 275 -11.19 19.32 -2.68
N GLU A 276 -11.59 18.21 -2.09
CA GLU A 276 -12.33 17.13 -2.76
C GLU A 276 -13.74 17.57 -3.15
N ALA A 277 -14.43 18.32 -2.28
CA ALA A 277 -15.73 18.92 -2.59
C ALA A 277 -15.65 19.96 -3.72
N MET A 278 -14.53 20.68 -3.82
CA MET A 278 -14.24 21.58 -4.95
C MET A 278 -13.86 20.84 -6.24
N SER A 279 -13.30 19.63 -6.15
CA SER A 279 -12.94 18.77 -7.30
C SER A 279 -14.16 18.12 -7.95
N ASN A 280 -15.18 17.78 -7.16
CA ASN A 280 -16.41 17.10 -7.63
C ASN A 280 -17.36 17.96 -8.49
N ILE A 281 -16.97 19.17 -8.89
CA ILE A 281 -17.69 19.99 -9.88
C ILE A 281 -17.13 19.79 -11.31
N GLN A 282 -16.02 19.05 -11.51
CA GLN A 282 -15.32 19.00 -12.80
C GLN A 282 -15.06 17.61 -13.41
N ASP A 283 -15.86 16.60 -13.08
CA ASP A 283 -15.90 15.33 -13.82
C ASP A 283 -17.13 15.24 -14.74
N SER A 284 -17.29 16.24 -15.60
CA SER A 284 -18.09 16.07 -16.81
C SER A 284 -17.42 16.75 -18.01
N ASP A 285 -17.16 15.92 -19.01
CA ASP A 285 -16.77 16.23 -20.37
C ASP A 285 -15.40 16.86 -20.66
N SER A 286 -14.54 15.95 -21.12
CA SER A 286 -13.91 15.99 -22.45
C SER A 286 -12.43 16.38 -22.51
N ASP A 287 -11.71 15.45 -23.12
CA ASP A 287 -10.34 15.42 -23.63
C ASP A 287 -10.10 16.47 -24.75
N ALA A 288 -10.70 17.64 -24.63
CA ALA A 288 -10.60 18.72 -25.61
C ALA A 288 -9.43 19.64 -25.25
N GLN A 289 -8.25 19.30 -25.77
CA GLN A 289 -7.20 20.23 -26.20
C GLN A 289 -7.12 21.55 -25.41
N ILE A 290 -6.57 21.49 -24.20
CA ILE A 290 -6.52 22.63 -23.29
C ILE A 290 -5.65 23.75 -23.89
N THR A 291 -6.29 24.81 -24.39
CA THR A 291 -5.62 26.00 -24.94
C THR A 291 -5.94 27.27 -24.12
N GLY A 292 -4.99 28.23 -24.16
CA GLY A 292 -5.22 29.62 -23.79
C GLY A 292 -5.21 29.95 -22.28
N ILE A 293 -6.39 29.92 -21.64
CA ILE A 293 -6.61 30.53 -20.31
C ILE A 293 -6.62 29.48 -19.20
N TYR A 294 -7.22 28.32 -19.45
CA TYR A 294 -7.29 27.24 -18.45
C TYR A 294 -5.89 26.68 -18.14
N ARG A 295 -5.08 26.42 -19.18
CA ARG A 295 -3.68 26.00 -19.03
C ARG A 295 -2.85 27.03 -18.26
N ARG A 296 -3.05 28.34 -18.52
CA ARG A 296 -2.35 29.40 -17.77
C ARG A 296 -2.76 29.42 -16.31
N ASN A 297 -4.04 29.23 -16.00
CA ASN A 297 -4.53 29.19 -14.63
C ASN A 297 -4.06 27.94 -13.88
N LEU A 298 -4.01 26.78 -14.55
CA LEU A 298 -3.48 25.54 -13.97
C LEU A 298 -1.98 25.69 -13.67
N LEU A 299 -1.18 26.14 -14.64
CA LEU A 299 0.25 26.38 -14.43
C LEU A 299 0.51 27.46 -13.37
N ALA A 300 -0.37 28.45 -13.23
CA ALA A 300 -0.27 29.43 -12.15
C ALA A 300 -0.54 28.81 -10.77
N LYS A 301 -1.49 27.86 -10.67
CA LYS A 301 -1.75 27.10 -9.45
C LYS A 301 -0.58 26.18 -9.11
N ASP A 302 -0.04 25.45 -10.10
CA ASP A 302 1.10 24.56 -9.89
C ASP A 302 2.34 25.32 -9.39
N ARG A 303 2.58 26.51 -9.94
CA ARG A 303 3.66 27.41 -9.48
C ARG A 303 3.44 27.94 -8.08
N GLN A 304 2.19 28.26 -7.71
CA GLN A 304 1.86 28.61 -6.33
C GLN A 304 2.11 27.43 -5.37
N GLY A 305 1.76 26.22 -5.79
CA GLY A 305 2.08 24.99 -5.06
C GLY A 305 3.59 24.82 -4.88
N MET A 306 4.35 24.89 -5.96
CA MET A 306 5.82 24.79 -5.95
C MET A 306 6.46 25.83 -5.04
N ALA A 307 6.05 27.10 -5.13
CA ALA A 307 6.54 28.17 -4.28
C ALA A 307 6.32 27.86 -2.79
N ARG A 308 5.17 27.29 -2.45
CA ARG A 308 4.82 26.92 -1.07
C ARG A 308 5.67 25.77 -0.54
N ILE A 309 5.89 24.73 -1.34
CA ILE A 309 6.73 23.59 -0.93
C ILE A 309 8.18 24.03 -0.71
N ILE A 310 8.73 24.84 -1.60
CA ILE A 310 10.09 25.39 -1.45
C ILE A 310 10.18 26.25 -0.18
N ALA A 311 9.18 27.11 0.06
CA ALA A 311 9.17 27.97 1.25
C ALA A 311 9.04 27.18 2.56
N LEU A 312 8.22 26.13 2.59
CA LEU A 312 8.10 25.23 3.74
C LEU A 312 9.44 24.56 4.06
N ASN A 313 10.12 24.05 3.05
CA ASN A 313 11.43 23.43 3.24
C ASN A 313 12.45 24.44 3.81
N LEU A 314 12.52 25.63 3.24
CA LEU A 314 13.42 26.68 3.71
C LEU A 314 13.07 27.21 5.11
N TRP A 315 11.80 27.25 5.50
CA TRP A 315 11.40 27.64 6.85
C TRP A 315 11.64 26.55 7.88
N ASN A 316 11.62 25.27 7.48
CA ASN A 316 12.03 24.18 8.35
C ASN A 316 13.52 24.29 8.72
N ASP A 317 14.35 24.73 7.77
CA ASP A 317 15.78 24.95 8.01
C ASP A 317 16.06 26.22 8.82
N ASP A 318 15.29 27.30 8.63
CA ASP A 318 15.43 28.56 9.38
C ASP A 318 14.07 29.27 9.55
N GLN A 319 13.46 29.06 10.71
CA GLN A 319 12.15 29.63 11.06
C GLN A 319 12.17 31.16 11.24
N ASN A 320 13.34 31.78 11.38
CA ASN A 320 13.45 33.22 11.64
C ASN A 320 13.38 34.08 10.38
N ILE A 321 13.37 33.46 9.19
CA ILE A 321 13.32 34.19 7.92
C ILE A 321 11.97 34.90 7.79
N LEU A 322 11.99 36.22 7.63
CA LEU A 322 10.79 37.01 7.35
C LEU A 322 10.23 36.67 5.96
N ILE A 323 8.90 36.72 5.81
CA ILE A 323 8.21 36.41 4.55
C ILE A 323 8.74 37.21 3.35
N GLY A 324 9.24 38.42 3.59
CA GLY A 324 9.84 39.25 2.56
C GLY A 324 11.15 38.66 2.01
N ASP A 325 12.00 38.17 2.89
CA ASP A 325 13.28 37.56 2.53
C ASP A 325 13.07 36.13 2.02
N MET A 326 12.09 35.41 2.55
CA MET A 326 11.68 34.10 2.05
C MET A 326 11.20 34.19 0.60
N ALA A 327 10.39 35.19 0.27
CA ALA A 327 9.95 35.41 -1.11
C ALA A 327 11.13 35.62 -2.08
N ASN A 328 12.21 36.29 -1.66
CA ASN A 328 13.40 36.46 -2.49
C ASN A 328 14.16 35.13 -2.69
N ARG A 329 14.28 34.32 -1.63
CA ARG A 329 14.94 32.99 -1.70
C ARG A 329 14.17 32.02 -2.57
N VAL A 330 12.85 31.95 -2.39
CA VAL A 330 11.97 31.11 -3.21
C VAL A 330 12.01 31.56 -4.67
N TYR A 331 11.98 32.87 -4.92
CA TYR A 331 12.12 33.41 -6.27
C TYR A 331 13.43 32.95 -6.92
N ALA A 332 14.56 33.06 -6.22
CA ALA A 332 15.87 32.66 -6.74
C ALA A 332 15.92 31.19 -7.16
N ILE A 333 15.30 30.30 -6.36
CA ILE A 333 15.22 28.86 -6.68
C ILE A 333 14.28 28.63 -7.86
N MET A 334 13.10 29.26 -7.86
CA MET A 334 12.10 29.04 -8.91
C MET A 334 12.54 29.55 -10.29
N VAL A 335 13.44 30.55 -10.35
CA VAL A 335 13.97 31.05 -11.62
C VAL A 335 14.64 29.95 -12.43
N ASP A 336 15.25 28.96 -11.78
CA ASP A 336 15.89 27.82 -12.45
C ASP A 336 14.87 26.86 -13.10
N PHE A 337 13.61 26.89 -12.67
CA PHE A 337 12.56 25.96 -13.12
C PHE A 337 11.48 26.61 -13.98
N CYS A 338 11.17 27.89 -13.77
CA CYS A 338 10.05 28.56 -14.44
C CYS A 338 10.26 30.06 -14.71
N LYS A 339 11.43 30.43 -15.23
CA LYS A 339 11.86 31.82 -15.49
C LYS A 339 10.84 32.71 -16.20
N ASP A 340 10.19 32.20 -17.26
CA ASP A 340 9.36 33.02 -18.15
C ASP A 340 7.98 33.37 -17.60
N ASP A 341 7.60 32.75 -16.47
CA ASP A 341 6.24 32.79 -15.94
C ASP A 341 6.18 33.11 -14.44
N LEU A 342 7.31 33.56 -13.87
CA LEU A 342 7.34 34.06 -12.50
C LEU A 342 6.75 35.47 -12.40
N PRO A 343 6.08 35.81 -11.28
CA PRO A 343 5.62 37.17 -11.07
C PRO A 343 6.82 38.12 -11.04
N GLN A 344 6.77 39.18 -11.83
CA GLN A 344 7.86 40.17 -11.94
C GLN A 344 8.17 40.86 -10.62
N GLU A 345 7.19 40.91 -9.69
CA GLU A 345 7.35 41.48 -8.37
C GLU A 345 7.37 40.40 -7.28
N THR A 346 8.37 40.46 -6.42
CA THR A 346 8.49 39.61 -5.22
C THR A 346 7.34 39.85 -4.23
N SER A 347 6.64 40.97 -4.33
CA SER A 347 5.41 41.29 -3.61
C SER A 347 4.27 40.29 -3.89
N SER A 348 4.10 39.85 -5.14
CA SER A 348 3.09 38.85 -5.50
C SER A 348 3.44 37.48 -4.95
N LEU A 349 4.74 37.15 -4.88
CA LEU A 349 5.21 35.90 -4.27
C LEU A 349 4.95 35.88 -2.76
N LYS A 350 5.10 37.01 -2.05
CA LYS A 350 4.71 37.12 -0.62
C LYS A 350 3.26 36.74 -0.40
N THR A 351 2.37 37.11 -1.32
CA THR A 351 0.94 36.73 -1.26
C THR A 351 0.75 35.22 -1.40
N TRP A 352 1.55 34.55 -2.24
CA TRP A 352 1.48 33.09 -2.43
C TRP A 352 1.96 32.30 -1.20
N LEU A 353 2.96 32.84 -0.50
CA LEU A 353 3.58 32.22 0.67
C LEU A 353 2.86 32.53 1.99
N ARG A 354 2.05 33.59 2.03
CA ARG A 354 1.36 34.04 3.25
C ARG A 354 0.53 32.95 3.96
N PRO A 355 -0.20 32.06 3.26
CA PRO A 355 -1.01 31.03 3.92
C PRO A 355 -0.20 30.00 4.72
N ILE A 356 1.08 29.82 4.41
CA ILE A 356 1.96 28.82 5.04
C ILE A 356 3.08 29.44 5.89
N ALA A 357 3.14 30.78 5.95
CA ALA A 357 4.21 31.48 6.63
C ALA A 357 4.05 31.35 8.16
N PRO A 358 5.12 30.98 8.90
CA PRO A 358 5.08 30.93 10.35
C PRO A 358 4.65 32.27 10.97
N PRO A 359 3.92 32.30 12.10
CA PRO A 359 3.41 33.53 12.70
C PRO A 359 4.50 34.59 12.96
N GLU A 360 5.71 34.14 13.30
CA GLU A 360 6.86 35.00 13.56
C GLU A 360 7.40 35.67 12.27
N SER A 361 7.29 34.97 11.15
CA SER A 361 7.76 35.38 9.82
C SER A 361 6.79 36.33 9.11
N GLN A 362 5.54 36.44 9.58
CA GLN A 362 4.51 37.32 9.00
C GLN A 362 4.63 38.79 9.44
N ARG A 363 5.55 39.11 10.36
CA ARG A 363 5.71 40.46 10.92
C ARG A 363 6.07 41.47 9.83
N LYS A 364 5.32 42.58 9.77
CA LYS A 364 5.64 43.72 8.90
C LYS A 364 6.80 44.52 9.51
N GLY A 365 7.95 44.52 8.84
CA GLY A 365 9.06 45.42 9.11
C GLY A 365 10.36 44.69 9.43
N ARG A 366 11.46 45.25 8.94
CA ARG A 366 12.82 44.83 9.28
C ARG A 366 13.04 45.10 10.77
N LYS A 367 13.50 44.12 11.56
CA LYS A 367 14.10 44.43 12.88
C LYS A 367 15.22 45.45 12.63
N LYS A 368 15.17 46.62 13.28
CA LYS A 368 16.27 47.58 13.23
C LYS A 368 17.53 46.88 13.74
N SER A 369 18.57 46.87 12.93
CA SER A 369 19.92 46.47 13.36
C SER A 369 20.35 47.45 14.44
N ASN A 370 20.40 47.00 15.70
CA ASN A 370 21.12 47.75 16.73
C ASN A 370 22.61 47.61 16.40
N THR A 371 23.16 48.68 15.82
CA THR A 371 24.59 48.93 15.72
C THR A 371 24.90 50.10 16.62
#